data_AF-A0A9D3Q378-F1
#
_entry.id   AF-A0A9D3Q378-F1
#
_cell.length_a   1.000
_cell.length_b   1.000
_cell.length_c   1.000
_cell.angle_alpha   90.00
_cell.angle_beta   90.00
_cell.angle_gamma   90.00
#
_symmetry.space_group_name_H-M   'P 1'
#
loop_
_entity.id
_entity.type
_entity.pdbx_description
1 polymer ?
#
loop_
_entity_poly.entity_id
_entity_poly.type
_entity_poly.pdbx_seq_one_letter_code
_entity_poly.pdbx_strand_id
1 'polypeptide(L)'
;MEATVDYDPYDPYEYEEDENNTMCDYSEWEPTYSLIPILYMLIFILGLSGNGVVIFTVWKSKTKRRAADVYIGNLALADLTFVITLPLWAVYTALGYHWPFGAALCKVSSYVVLVNMYASVFCLTCLSFDRYLAIVHSLSSGQLRSRGTMLASLAAIWLLSFLLAVPALLFRTTVHDASTNRTTCGMDFSLVTPSRLQEPQWIAGLSLSSSALGFLLPFLAMTVFYCFIGCTVTRHFNNLRKEDQKKRRLLKIITTLVVVFAFCWTPFHVLKSMDALSYLELAPSSCSVLSFLLLAHPYATCLAYVNSCLNPFLYAFFDLRFRSQCLCLLNLKKAMHGQMSSLSSQTQKTEAQSLATKV
;
A
#
# COMPACT_ATOMS: atom_id res chain seq x y z
N MET A 1 62.54 -45.90 1.72
CA MET A 1 61.28 -46.56 2.08
C MET A 1 60.19 -45.67 1.50
N GLU A 2 59.96 -45.83 0.20
CA GLU A 2 58.98 -45.06 -0.56
C GLU A 2 57.59 -45.64 -0.27
N ALA A 3 56.68 -44.79 0.20
CA ALA A 3 55.28 -45.16 0.35
C ALA A 3 54.59 -44.92 -1.00
N THR A 4 54.19 -46.01 -1.64
CA THR A 4 53.33 -46.04 -2.81
C THR A 4 51.94 -45.53 -2.43
N VAL A 5 51.47 -44.47 -3.09
CA VAL A 5 50.08 -43.98 -3.01
C VAL A 5 49.22 -44.94 -3.81
N ASP A 6 48.23 -45.55 -3.14
CA ASP A 6 47.26 -46.46 -3.73
C ASP A 6 46.23 -45.63 -4.53
N TYR A 7 46.02 -46.00 -5.80
CA TYR A 7 45.10 -45.34 -6.73
C TYR A 7 43.75 -46.04 -6.68
N ASP A 8 42.73 -45.41 -6.08
CA ASP A 8 41.35 -45.91 -6.08
C ASP A 8 40.65 -45.46 -7.38
N PRO A 9 40.21 -46.38 -8.27
CA PRO A 9 39.62 -46.01 -9.56
C PRO A 9 38.15 -45.56 -9.53
N TYR A 10 37.55 -45.36 -8.35
CA TYR A 10 36.14 -44.95 -8.21
C TYR A 10 35.94 -43.82 -7.18
N ASP A 11 36.46 -42.63 -7.48
CA ASP A 11 35.97 -41.38 -6.86
C ASP A 11 35.02 -40.66 -7.85
N PRO A 12 33.70 -40.61 -7.62
CA PRO A 12 32.75 -39.96 -8.50
C PRO A 12 32.64 -38.43 -8.27
N TYR A 13 33.59 -37.81 -7.55
CA TYR A 13 33.56 -36.37 -7.22
C TYR A 13 34.69 -35.52 -7.84
N GLU A 14 35.28 -35.93 -8.96
CA GLU A 14 35.92 -34.96 -9.86
C GLU A 14 34.85 -34.35 -10.77
N TYR A 15 34.17 -33.32 -10.29
CA TYR A 15 33.53 -32.37 -11.17
C TYR A 15 34.63 -31.60 -11.88
N GLU A 16 34.82 -31.88 -13.17
CA GLU A 16 35.51 -30.98 -14.09
C GLU A 16 34.89 -29.58 -13.92
N GLU A 17 35.69 -28.62 -13.45
CA GLU A 17 35.34 -27.21 -13.44
C GLU A 17 35.23 -26.74 -14.90
N ASP A 18 34.03 -26.85 -15.47
CA ASP A 18 33.67 -26.10 -16.66
C ASP A 18 33.70 -24.59 -16.31
N GLU A 19 34.82 -23.93 -16.62
CA GLU A 19 35.13 -22.50 -16.45
C GLU A 19 34.21 -21.52 -17.24
N ASN A 20 32.97 -21.90 -17.55
CA ASN A 20 32.03 -21.06 -18.30
C ASN A 20 30.69 -20.79 -17.61
N ASN A 21 30.57 -21.03 -16.31
CA ASN A 21 29.45 -20.50 -15.54
C ASN A 21 29.69 -19.02 -15.20
N THR A 22 29.29 -18.12 -16.09
CA THR A 22 29.16 -16.69 -15.78
C THR A 22 28.06 -16.50 -14.74
N MET A 23 28.39 -16.68 -13.46
CA MET A 23 27.51 -16.38 -12.34
C MET A 23 27.21 -14.87 -12.35
N CYS A 24 25.93 -14.50 -12.45
CA CYS A 24 25.54 -13.09 -12.48
C CYS A 24 25.93 -12.39 -11.16
N ASP A 25 26.38 -11.14 -11.24
CA ASP A 25 26.62 -10.31 -10.06
C ASP A 25 25.29 -9.81 -9.47
N TYR A 26 25.01 -10.24 -8.24
CA TYR A 26 23.84 -9.89 -7.44
C TYR A 26 24.19 -8.96 -6.27
N SER A 27 25.35 -8.29 -6.32
CA SER A 27 25.74 -7.33 -5.30
C SER A 27 24.72 -6.20 -5.20
N GLU A 28 24.20 -5.97 -3.99
CA GLU A 28 23.34 -4.83 -3.74
C GLU A 28 24.15 -3.55 -3.58
N TRP A 29 23.49 -2.42 -3.82
CA TRP A 29 24.07 -1.12 -3.52
C TRP A 29 24.17 -0.94 -2.00
N GLU A 30 25.38 -0.87 -1.47
CA GLU A 30 25.67 -0.66 -0.03
C GLU A 30 24.79 0.41 0.65
N PRO A 31 24.50 1.59 0.05
CA PRO A 31 23.61 2.57 0.66
C PRO A 31 22.19 2.07 0.95
N THR A 32 21.71 1.02 0.27
CA THR A 32 20.38 0.41 0.47
C THR A 32 20.19 -0.03 1.92
N TYR A 33 21.25 -0.58 2.55
CA TYR A 33 21.25 -1.04 3.94
C TYR A 33 21.12 0.09 4.97
N SER A 34 21.29 1.36 4.57
CA SER A 34 21.06 2.52 5.44
C SER A 34 19.82 3.32 5.03
N LEU A 35 19.64 3.56 3.73
CA LEU A 35 18.58 4.41 3.20
C LEU A 35 17.18 3.80 3.40
N ILE A 36 17.00 2.51 3.07
CA ILE A 36 15.70 1.85 3.18
C ILE A 36 15.22 1.77 4.64
N PRO A 37 16.06 1.37 5.63
CA PRO A 37 15.67 1.42 7.04
C PRO A 37 15.26 2.81 7.53
N ILE A 38 15.99 3.87 7.13
CA ILE A 38 15.64 5.26 7.48
C ILE A 38 14.26 5.61 6.92
N LEU A 39 13.98 5.27 5.66
CA LEU A 39 12.68 5.51 5.04
C LEU A 39 11.57 4.71 5.74
N TYR A 40 11.80 3.44 6.08
CA TYR A 40 10.83 2.63 6.84
C TYR A 40 10.51 3.25 8.21
N MET A 41 11.51 3.78 8.92
CA MET A 41 11.29 4.46 10.20
C MET A 41 10.54 5.78 10.05
N LEU A 42 10.78 6.54 8.97
CA LEU A 42 9.99 7.73 8.64
C LEU A 42 8.53 7.36 8.34
N ILE A 43 8.29 6.34 7.52
CA ILE A 43 6.95 5.84 7.22
C ILE A 43 6.26 5.37 8.50
N PHE A 44 6.98 4.69 9.41
CA PHE A 44 6.46 4.30 10.71
C PHE A 44 5.99 5.49 11.54
N ILE A 45 6.84 6.51 11.73
CA ILE A 45 6.51 7.69 12.56
C ILE A 45 5.32 8.45 11.96
N LEU A 46 5.36 8.71 10.65
CA LEU A 46 4.30 9.44 9.95
C LEU A 46 2.99 8.65 9.90
N GLY A 47 3.08 7.34 9.64
CA GLY A 47 1.94 6.44 9.60
C GLY A 47 1.28 6.25 10.95
N LEU A 48 2.07 6.05 12.01
CA LEU A 48 1.58 5.88 13.38
C LEU A 48 0.81 7.12 13.84
N SER A 49 1.42 8.30 13.68
CA SER A 49 0.81 9.57 14.08
C SER A 49 -0.38 9.94 13.18
N GLY A 50 -0.22 9.90 11.86
CA GLY A 50 -1.24 10.30 10.90
C GLY A 50 -2.47 9.40 10.93
N ASN A 51 -2.30 8.09 10.83
CA ASN A 51 -3.43 7.16 10.83
C ASN A 51 -4.11 7.10 12.21
N GLY A 52 -3.35 7.25 13.30
CA GLY A 52 -3.91 7.42 14.64
C GLY A 52 -4.86 8.63 14.75
N VAL A 53 -4.48 9.77 14.17
CA VAL A 53 -5.34 10.96 14.11
C VAL A 53 -6.59 10.72 13.25
N VAL A 54 -6.46 10.07 12.09
CA VAL A 54 -7.60 9.71 11.24
C VAL A 54 -8.60 8.84 11.98
N ILE A 55 -8.12 7.77 12.59
CA ILE A 55 -8.91 6.87 13.42
C ILE A 55 -9.66 7.64 14.52
N PHE A 56 -8.93 8.46 15.27
CA PHE A 56 -9.49 9.22 16.38
C PHE A 56 -10.56 10.22 15.93
N THR A 57 -10.33 10.96 14.85
CA THR A 57 -11.28 11.94 14.30
C THR A 57 -12.56 11.26 13.80
N VAL A 58 -12.44 10.14 13.08
CA VAL A 58 -13.58 9.37 12.56
C VAL A 58 -14.42 8.80 13.69
N TRP A 59 -13.79 8.20 14.72
CA TRP A 59 -14.53 7.56 15.80
C TRP A 59 -15.08 8.54 16.86
N LYS A 60 -14.37 9.63 17.16
CA LYS A 60 -14.83 10.64 18.12
C LYS A 60 -15.88 11.60 17.56
N SER A 61 -16.03 11.68 16.23
CA SER A 61 -17.02 12.56 15.61
C SER A 61 -18.45 12.25 16.08
N LYS A 62 -19.08 13.22 16.76
CA LYS A 62 -20.49 13.17 17.19
C LYS A 62 -21.49 13.37 16.03
N THR A 63 -21.01 13.78 14.86
CA THR A 63 -21.83 13.97 13.66
C THR A 63 -22.08 12.63 12.95
N LYS A 64 -23.23 12.47 12.30
CA LYS A 64 -23.56 11.28 11.50
C LYS A 64 -22.46 10.96 10.49
N ARG A 65 -21.80 9.80 10.66
CA ARG A 65 -20.70 9.33 9.80
C ARG A 65 -21.22 9.00 8.41
N ARG A 66 -20.52 9.45 7.36
CA ARG A 66 -20.80 9.06 5.97
C ARG A 66 -20.17 7.69 5.71
N ALA A 67 -20.66 6.98 4.69
CA ALA A 67 -20.06 5.73 4.23
C ALA A 67 -18.55 5.87 3.98
N ALA A 68 -18.17 6.95 3.28
CA ALA A 68 -16.77 7.27 3.02
C ALA A 68 -15.93 7.42 4.31
N ASP A 69 -16.48 8.03 5.37
CA ASP A 69 -15.75 8.24 6.62
C ASP A 69 -15.47 6.89 7.32
N VAL A 70 -16.37 5.90 7.18
CA VAL A 70 -16.19 4.56 7.75
C VAL A 70 -15.12 3.77 6.99
N TYR A 71 -15.12 3.80 5.65
CA TYR A 71 -14.05 3.18 4.86
C TYR A 71 -12.70 3.83 5.12
N ILE A 72 -12.63 5.17 5.22
CA ILE A 72 -11.39 5.89 5.59
C ILE A 72 -10.88 5.44 6.96
N GLY A 73 -11.76 5.26 7.95
CA GLY A 73 -11.36 4.74 9.26
C GLY A 73 -10.84 3.30 9.22
N ASN A 74 -11.40 2.43 8.36
CA ASN A 74 -10.91 1.06 8.19
C ASN A 74 -9.58 1.01 7.42
N LEU A 75 -9.42 1.86 6.41
CA LEU A 75 -8.16 2.04 5.69
C LEU A 75 -7.06 2.49 6.66
N ALA A 76 -7.33 3.51 7.49
CA ALA A 76 -6.39 3.96 8.50
C ALA A 76 -6.08 2.88 9.56
N LEU A 77 -7.05 1.99 9.89
CA LEU A 77 -6.80 0.84 10.77
C LEU A 77 -5.85 -0.17 10.11
N ALA A 78 -6.07 -0.52 8.85
CA ALA A 78 -5.16 -1.41 8.10
C ALA A 78 -3.75 -0.82 8.02
N ASP A 79 -3.64 0.45 7.61
CA ASP A 79 -2.37 1.17 7.51
C ASP A 79 -1.66 1.22 8.87
N LEU A 80 -2.38 1.53 9.96
CA LEU A 80 -1.83 1.56 11.32
C LEU A 80 -1.26 0.20 11.75
N THR A 81 -2.01 -0.88 11.52
CA THR A 81 -1.55 -2.23 11.87
C THR A 81 -0.30 -2.63 11.09
N PHE A 82 -0.20 -2.24 9.82
CA PHE A 82 0.97 -2.50 8.99
C PHE A 82 2.19 -1.69 9.42
N VAL A 83 2.06 -0.38 9.63
CA VAL A 83 3.23 0.46 9.93
C VAL A 83 3.89 0.07 11.25
N ILE A 84 3.15 -0.48 12.22
CA ILE A 84 3.71 -1.04 13.47
C ILE A 84 4.71 -2.17 13.21
N THR A 85 4.62 -2.87 12.07
CA THR A 85 5.56 -3.94 11.69
C THR A 85 6.83 -3.42 11.01
N LEU A 86 6.84 -2.17 10.51
CA LEU A 86 7.98 -1.60 9.75
C LEU A 86 9.31 -1.57 10.49
N PRO A 87 9.39 -1.33 11.82
CA PRO A 87 10.66 -1.42 12.53
C PRO A 87 11.34 -2.79 12.41
N LEU A 88 10.56 -3.88 12.30
CA LEU A 88 11.12 -5.22 12.09
C LEU A 88 11.79 -5.32 10.71
N TRP A 89 11.12 -4.81 9.67
CA TRP A 89 11.65 -4.76 8.31
C TRP A 89 12.84 -3.81 8.17
N ALA A 90 12.86 -2.72 8.93
CA ALA A 90 13.99 -1.79 8.97
C ALA A 90 15.24 -2.46 9.54
N VAL A 91 15.11 -3.19 10.66
CA VAL A 91 16.21 -3.97 11.24
C VAL A 91 16.65 -5.08 10.29
N TYR A 92 15.69 -5.79 9.67
CA TYR A 92 15.98 -6.83 8.68
C TYR A 92 16.86 -6.31 7.55
N THR A 93 16.49 -5.19 6.93
CA THR A 93 17.28 -4.59 5.86
C THR A 93 18.61 -4.02 6.38
N ALA A 94 18.64 -3.37 7.54
CA ALA A 94 19.87 -2.81 8.12
C ALA A 94 20.93 -3.86 8.46
N LEU A 95 20.51 -5.08 8.78
CA LEU A 95 21.41 -6.20 9.08
C LEU A 95 21.74 -7.05 7.85
N GLY A 96 21.64 -6.49 6.63
CA GLY A 96 21.94 -7.22 5.39
C GLY A 96 21.02 -8.41 5.16
N TYR A 97 19.72 -8.22 5.43
CA TYR A 97 18.66 -9.24 5.36
C TYR A 97 18.80 -10.38 6.38
N HIS A 98 19.42 -10.11 7.53
CA HIS A 98 19.38 -11.00 8.68
C HIS A 98 18.12 -10.73 9.53
N TRP A 99 17.33 -11.76 9.80
CA TRP A 99 16.08 -11.73 10.58
C TRP A 99 16.28 -12.32 11.99
N PRO A 100 16.47 -11.47 13.02
CA PRO A 100 16.75 -11.93 14.39
C PRO A 100 15.50 -12.23 15.23
N PHE A 101 14.29 -12.00 14.70
CA PHE A 101 13.06 -11.98 15.49
C PHE A 101 12.33 -13.34 15.60
N GLY A 102 12.90 -14.38 15.01
CA GLY A 102 12.32 -15.72 14.98
C GLY A 102 11.15 -15.91 13.99
N ALA A 103 10.74 -17.17 13.82
CA ALA A 103 9.77 -17.59 12.81
C ALA A 103 8.36 -16.98 13.02
N ALA A 104 7.92 -16.84 14.27
CA ALA A 104 6.60 -16.29 14.58
C ALA A 104 6.43 -14.86 14.06
N LEU A 105 7.40 -13.98 14.34
CA LEU A 105 7.36 -12.60 13.86
C LEU A 105 7.59 -12.52 12.34
N CYS A 106 8.37 -13.41 11.73
CA CYS A 106 8.51 -13.49 10.26
C CYS A 106 7.15 -13.77 9.59
N LYS A 107 6.41 -14.77 10.11
CA LYS A 107 5.06 -15.12 9.62
C LYS A 107 4.05 -14.00 9.84
N VAL A 108 3.94 -13.49 11.08
CA VAL A 108 2.93 -12.49 11.44
C VAL A 108 3.17 -11.16 10.74
N SER A 109 4.41 -10.66 10.71
CA SER A 109 4.71 -9.38 10.03
C SER A 109 4.44 -9.48 8.52
N SER A 110 4.89 -10.55 7.87
CA SER A 110 4.62 -10.79 6.44
C SER A 110 3.12 -10.90 6.15
N TYR A 111 2.38 -11.58 7.02
CA TYR A 111 0.92 -11.69 6.89
C TYR A 111 0.24 -10.32 6.98
N VAL A 112 0.60 -9.52 7.98
CA VAL A 112 0.03 -8.18 8.17
C VAL A 112 0.31 -7.27 6.97
N VAL A 113 1.49 -7.37 6.34
CA VAL A 113 1.80 -6.65 5.09
C VAL A 113 0.80 -6.99 3.98
N LEU A 114 0.53 -8.28 3.76
CA LEU A 114 -0.43 -8.71 2.73
C LEU A 114 -1.87 -8.35 3.07
N VAL A 115 -2.27 -8.51 4.34
CA VAL A 115 -3.60 -8.08 4.81
C VAL A 115 -3.81 -6.60 4.55
N ASN A 116 -2.81 -5.76 4.87
CA ASN A 116 -2.88 -4.33 4.61
C ASN A 116 -3.02 -4.00 3.12
N MET A 117 -2.23 -4.65 2.25
CA MET A 117 -2.33 -4.47 0.81
C MET A 117 -3.76 -4.76 0.31
N TYR A 118 -4.31 -5.92 0.64
CA TYR A 118 -5.66 -6.32 0.22
C TYR A 118 -6.76 -5.45 0.85
N ALA A 119 -6.68 -5.18 2.15
CA ALA A 119 -7.70 -4.38 2.84
C ALA A 119 -7.72 -2.94 2.31
N SER A 120 -6.54 -2.38 2.03
CA SER A 120 -6.40 -1.02 1.52
C SER A 120 -6.98 -0.87 0.12
N VAL A 121 -6.60 -1.76 -0.81
CA VAL A 121 -7.15 -1.72 -2.18
C VAL A 121 -8.65 -2.06 -2.19
N PHE A 122 -9.05 -3.03 -1.37
CA PHE A 122 -10.40 -3.32 -0.86
C PHE A 122 -11.25 -2.06 -0.64
N CYS A 123 -10.79 -1.27 0.33
CA CYS A 123 -11.45 -0.05 0.78
C CYS A 123 -11.51 1.01 -0.32
N LEU A 124 -10.42 1.20 -1.09
CA LEU A 124 -10.36 2.18 -2.18
C LEU A 124 -11.32 1.83 -3.33
N THR A 125 -11.43 0.55 -3.70
CA THR A 125 -12.37 0.09 -4.72
C THR A 125 -13.82 0.30 -4.26
N CYS A 126 -14.15 -0.05 -3.01
CA CYS A 126 -15.49 0.19 -2.47
C CYS A 126 -15.81 1.69 -2.32
N LEU A 127 -14.84 2.53 -1.95
CA LEU A 127 -14.97 3.99 -1.94
C LEU A 127 -15.26 4.53 -3.35
N SER A 128 -14.53 4.05 -4.35
CA SER A 128 -14.70 4.44 -5.76
C SER A 128 -16.07 4.01 -6.29
N PHE A 129 -16.50 2.79 -5.98
CA PHE A 129 -17.83 2.29 -6.32
C PHE A 129 -18.95 3.09 -5.63
N ASP A 130 -18.80 3.41 -4.35
CA ASP A 130 -19.72 4.29 -3.63
C ASP A 130 -19.81 5.67 -4.30
N ARG A 131 -18.71 6.22 -4.84
CA ARG A 131 -18.78 7.48 -5.61
C ARG A 131 -19.48 7.33 -6.94
N TYR A 132 -19.22 6.25 -7.66
CA TYR A 132 -19.89 5.91 -8.91
C TYR A 132 -21.41 5.86 -8.73
N LEU A 133 -21.91 5.13 -7.72
CA LEU A 133 -23.35 5.06 -7.44
C LEU A 133 -23.97 6.42 -7.08
N ALA A 134 -23.23 7.29 -6.36
CA ALA A 134 -23.72 8.61 -5.96
C ALA A 134 -23.82 9.62 -7.11
N ILE A 135 -22.99 9.47 -8.13
CA ILE A 135 -22.84 10.46 -9.21
C ILE A 135 -23.53 9.99 -10.48
N VAL A 136 -23.27 8.76 -10.92
CA VAL A 136 -23.76 8.23 -12.20
C VAL A 136 -25.23 7.83 -12.09
N HIS A 137 -25.58 7.10 -11.03
CA HIS A 137 -26.95 6.62 -10.82
C HIS A 137 -27.79 7.55 -9.93
N SER A 138 -27.19 8.64 -9.42
CA SER A 138 -27.81 9.58 -8.47
C SER A 138 -28.60 8.90 -7.34
N LEU A 139 -28.18 7.71 -6.90
CA LEU A 139 -28.89 6.95 -5.88
C LEU A 139 -28.77 7.68 -4.53
N SER A 140 -29.86 8.34 -4.13
CA SER A 140 -30.00 8.91 -2.79
C SER A 140 -30.33 7.80 -1.80
N SER A 141 -29.42 7.51 -0.87
CA SER A 141 -29.62 6.68 0.34
C SER A 141 -30.52 5.44 0.22
N GLY A 142 -30.64 4.83 -0.96
CA GLY A 142 -31.42 3.62 -1.20
C GLY A 142 -30.77 2.38 -0.60
N GLN A 143 -31.42 1.23 -0.75
CA GLN A 143 -31.00 -0.04 -0.14
C GLN A 143 -29.53 -0.39 -0.38
N LEU A 144 -28.99 -0.09 -1.58
CA LEU A 144 -27.60 -0.34 -1.97
C LEU A 144 -26.54 0.57 -1.29
N ARG A 145 -26.97 1.73 -0.75
CA ARG A 145 -26.13 2.65 0.02
C ARG A 145 -26.51 2.67 1.50
N SER A 146 -27.25 1.65 1.94
CA SER A 146 -27.68 1.51 3.33
C SER A 146 -26.48 1.22 4.24
N ARG A 147 -26.67 1.46 5.54
CA ARG A 147 -25.67 1.10 6.55
C ARG A 147 -25.41 -0.41 6.57
N GLY A 148 -26.43 -1.23 6.33
CA GLY A 148 -26.30 -2.69 6.27
C GLY A 148 -25.36 -3.14 5.14
N THR A 149 -25.57 -2.63 3.92
CA THR A 149 -24.71 -2.95 2.77
C THR A 149 -23.26 -2.53 3.00
N MET A 150 -23.03 -1.36 3.60
CA MET A 150 -21.69 -0.90 3.96
C MET A 150 -21.01 -1.78 5.01
N LEU A 151 -21.74 -2.25 6.03
CA LEU A 151 -21.17 -3.14 7.04
C LEU A 151 -20.88 -4.52 6.44
N ALA A 152 -21.76 -5.02 5.57
CA ALA A 152 -21.55 -6.27 4.86
C ALA A 152 -20.33 -6.20 3.93
N SER A 153 -20.14 -5.10 3.19
CA SER A 153 -18.96 -4.93 2.34
C SER A 153 -17.67 -4.82 3.16
N LEU A 154 -17.69 -4.15 4.31
CA LEU A 154 -16.53 -4.10 5.21
C LEU A 154 -16.18 -5.50 5.77
N ALA A 155 -17.19 -6.27 6.18
CA ALA A 155 -16.98 -7.64 6.62
C ALA A 155 -16.37 -8.49 5.49
N ALA A 156 -16.86 -8.33 4.26
CA ALA A 156 -16.29 -9.01 3.08
C ALA A 156 -14.85 -8.58 2.79
N ILE A 157 -14.53 -7.28 2.87
CA ILE A 157 -13.17 -6.76 2.69
C ILE A 157 -12.22 -7.43 3.69
N TRP A 158 -12.54 -7.41 4.98
CA TRP A 158 -11.68 -7.99 6.01
C TRP A 158 -11.53 -9.49 5.84
N LEU A 159 -12.64 -10.22 5.66
CA LEU A 159 -12.61 -11.66 5.46
C LEU A 159 -11.76 -12.05 4.25
N LEU A 160 -11.97 -11.39 3.11
CA LEU A 160 -11.23 -11.66 1.89
C LEU A 160 -9.75 -11.30 2.04
N SER A 161 -9.43 -10.19 2.71
CA SER A 161 -8.04 -9.78 2.94
C SER A 161 -7.29 -10.77 3.85
N PHE A 162 -7.95 -11.24 4.90
CA PHE A 162 -7.37 -12.27 5.78
C PHE A 162 -7.17 -13.59 5.06
N LEU A 163 -8.15 -14.01 4.24
CA LEU A 163 -8.09 -15.25 3.48
C LEU A 163 -7.00 -15.23 2.40
N LEU A 164 -6.94 -14.17 1.59
CA LEU A 164 -5.95 -14.03 0.52
C LEU A 164 -4.52 -13.87 1.04
N ALA A 165 -4.34 -13.43 2.29
CA ALA A 165 -3.03 -13.32 2.92
C ALA A 165 -2.55 -14.65 3.55
N VAL A 166 -3.40 -15.67 3.70
CA VAL A 166 -3.05 -16.96 4.34
C VAL A 166 -1.76 -17.60 3.81
N PRO A 167 -1.47 -17.60 2.49
CA PRO A 167 -0.21 -18.15 1.99
C PRO A 167 1.04 -17.58 2.68
N ALA A 168 1.02 -16.31 3.10
CA ALA A 168 2.14 -15.73 3.87
C ALA A 168 2.29 -16.35 5.26
N LEU A 169 1.20 -16.73 5.96
CA LEU A 169 1.30 -17.42 7.25
C LEU A 169 1.80 -18.86 7.11
N LEU A 170 1.37 -19.54 6.06
CA LEU A 170 1.72 -20.94 5.82
C LEU A 170 3.18 -21.06 5.37
N PHE A 171 3.56 -20.31 4.34
CA PHE A 171 4.83 -20.51 3.65
C PHE A 171 5.98 -19.63 4.18
N ARG A 172 5.74 -18.53 4.89
CA ARG A 172 6.87 -17.77 5.48
C ARG A 172 7.50 -18.56 6.62
N THR A 173 8.81 -18.59 6.67
CA THR A 173 9.58 -19.15 7.77
C THR A 173 10.97 -18.49 7.85
N THR A 174 11.71 -18.78 8.91
CA THR A 174 13.12 -18.43 9.00
C THR A 174 13.97 -19.50 8.29
N VAL A 175 14.73 -19.10 7.28
CA VAL A 175 15.63 -19.98 6.52
C VAL A 175 17.06 -19.61 6.89
N HIS A 176 17.81 -20.56 7.43
CA HIS A 176 19.21 -20.35 7.79
C HIS A 176 20.13 -20.78 6.64
N ASP A 177 20.97 -19.86 6.19
CA ASP A 177 22.03 -20.11 5.23
C ASP A 177 23.36 -20.26 5.98
N ALA A 178 23.89 -21.49 5.96
CA ALA A 178 25.13 -21.84 6.63
C ALA A 178 26.37 -21.18 5.98
N SER A 179 26.30 -20.83 4.70
CA SER A 179 27.43 -20.25 3.96
C SER A 179 27.68 -18.78 4.36
N THR A 180 26.60 -18.01 4.49
CA THR A 180 26.64 -16.60 4.91
C THR A 180 26.46 -16.42 6.42
N ASN A 181 26.14 -17.50 7.14
CA ASN A 181 25.74 -17.49 8.55
C ASN A 181 24.59 -16.49 8.81
N ARG A 182 23.64 -16.39 7.88
CA ARG A 182 22.49 -15.48 7.95
C ARG A 182 21.19 -16.26 8.01
N THR A 183 20.26 -15.75 8.80
CA THR A 183 18.89 -16.25 8.85
C THR A 183 18.00 -15.26 8.14
N THR A 184 17.33 -15.65 7.06
CA THR A 184 16.41 -14.79 6.31
C THR A 184 14.96 -15.11 6.67
N CYS A 185 14.05 -14.13 6.52
CA CYS A 185 12.62 -14.42 6.52
C CYS A 185 12.21 -14.76 5.08
N GLY A 186 12.21 -16.05 4.74
CA GLY A 186 12.03 -16.57 3.38
C GLY A 186 10.68 -17.28 3.18
N MET A 187 10.38 -17.62 1.93
CA MET A 187 9.28 -18.53 1.59
C MET A 187 9.81 -19.96 1.57
N ASP A 188 9.04 -20.90 2.13
CA ASP A 188 9.30 -22.33 2.12
C ASP A 188 8.06 -23.06 1.60
N PHE A 189 8.23 -23.80 0.50
CA PHE A 189 7.17 -24.53 -0.18
C PHE A 189 7.19 -26.03 0.10
N SER A 190 8.02 -26.50 1.04
CA SER A 190 8.12 -27.92 1.42
C SER A 190 6.78 -28.54 1.85
N LEU A 191 5.83 -27.70 2.30
CA LEU A 191 4.47 -28.13 2.65
C LEU A 191 3.58 -28.52 1.46
N VAL A 192 3.88 -28.02 0.25
CA VAL A 192 3.03 -28.18 -0.94
C VAL A 192 3.74 -28.85 -2.10
N THR A 193 5.07 -28.88 -2.10
CA THR A 193 5.84 -29.65 -3.07
C THR A 193 7.10 -30.24 -2.43
N PRO A 194 7.37 -31.54 -2.61
CA PRO A 194 8.63 -32.14 -2.19
C PRO A 194 9.77 -31.88 -3.19
N SER A 195 9.45 -31.38 -4.40
CA SER A 195 10.42 -31.16 -5.47
C SER A 195 10.80 -29.68 -5.56
N ARG A 196 12.08 -29.38 -5.35
CA ARG A 196 12.63 -28.03 -5.53
C ARG A 196 12.44 -27.48 -6.94
N LEU A 197 12.30 -28.35 -7.95
CA LEU A 197 12.05 -27.96 -9.34
C LEU A 197 10.68 -27.29 -9.55
N GLN A 198 9.73 -27.48 -8.63
CA GLN A 198 8.39 -26.89 -8.73
C GLN A 198 8.25 -25.60 -7.90
N GLU A 199 9.22 -25.26 -7.06
CA GLU A 199 9.19 -24.02 -6.26
C GLU A 199 9.03 -22.74 -7.11
N PRO A 200 9.73 -22.59 -8.26
CA PRO A 200 9.55 -21.43 -9.14
C PRO A 200 8.09 -21.23 -9.58
N GLN A 201 7.37 -22.32 -9.86
CA GLN A 201 5.97 -22.27 -10.29
C GLN A 201 5.05 -21.76 -9.17
N TRP A 202 5.30 -22.17 -7.92
CA TRP A 202 4.57 -21.67 -6.76
C TRP A 202 4.86 -20.20 -6.46
N ILE A 203 6.13 -19.79 -6.53
CA ILE A 203 6.56 -18.39 -6.39
C ILE A 203 5.87 -17.52 -7.44
N ALA A 204 5.93 -17.93 -8.70
CA ALA A 204 5.33 -17.21 -9.80
C ALA A 204 3.80 -17.15 -9.67
N GLY A 205 3.15 -18.28 -9.39
CA GLY A 205 1.70 -18.36 -9.23
C GLY A 205 1.17 -17.47 -8.09
N LEU A 206 1.80 -17.50 -6.93
CA LEU A 206 1.44 -16.61 -5.80
C LEU A 206 1.74 -15.14 -6.12
N SER A 207 2.81 -14.85 -6.84
CA SER A 207 3.19 -13.48 -7.21
C SER A 207 2.24 -12.86 -8.23
N LEU A 208 1.88 -13.61 -9.26
CA LEU A 208 0.92 -13.18 -10.29
C LEU A 208 -0.50 -13.08 -9.74
N SER A 209 -0.95 -14.06 -8.96
CA SER A 209 -2.28 -14.00 -8.32
C SER A 209 -2.38 -12.82 -7.33
N SER A 210 -1.35 -12.60 -6.52
CA SER A 210 -1.26 -11.44 -5.63
C SER A 210 -1.29 -10.12 -6.39
N SER A 211 -0.61 -10.03 -7.54
CA SER A 211 -0.61 -8.82 -8.37
C SER A 211 -1.94 -8.61 -9.11
N ALA A 212 -2.59 -9.68 -9.54
CA ALA A 212 -3.91 -9.62 -10.16
C ALA A 212 -4.97 -9.14 -9.16
N LEU A 213 -5.04 -9.78 -7.99
CA LEU A 213 -6.07 -9.53 -6.98
C LEU A 213 -5.78 -8.28 -6.13
N GLY A 214 -4.50 -8.00 -5.84
CA GLY A 214 -4.08 -6.87 -5.00
C GLY A 214 -3.92 -5.56 -5.75
N PHE A 215 -3.89 -5.58 -7.09
CA PHE A 215 -3.64 -4.37 -7.87
C PHE A 215 -4.41 -4.31 -9.19
N LEU A 216 -4.16 -5.22 -10.13
CA LEU A 216 -4.67 -5.10 -11.51
C LEU A 216 -6.20 -5.05 -11.57
N LEU A 217 -6.88 -6.06 -11.02
CA LEU A 217 -8.34 -6.13 -11.06
C LEU A 217 -9.01 -4.97 -10.29
N PRO A 218 -8.59 -4.64 -9.05
CA PRO A 218 -9.10 -3.46 -8.37
C PRO A 218 -8.85 -2.14 -9.11
N PHE A 219 -7.67 -1.97 -9.70
CA PHE A 219 -7.30 -0.76 -10.44
C PHE A 219 -8.12 -0.60 -11.72
N LEU A 220 -8.32 -1.69 -12.48
CA LEU A 220 -9.21 -1.69 -13.64
C LEU A 220 -10.65 -1.35 -13.25
N ALA A 221 -11.16 -1.95 -12.17
CA ALA A 221 -12.50 -1.64 -11.65
C ALA A 221 -12.63 -0.16 -11.27
N MET A 222 -11.66 0.39 -10.54
CA MET A 222 -11.62 1.82 -10.20
C MET A 222 -11.58 2.69 -11.46
N THR A 223 -10.73 2.35 -12.43
CA THR A 223 -10.61 3.07 -13.70
C THR A 223 -11.96 3.12 -14.43
N VAL A 224 -12.65 1.99 -14.56
CA VAL A 224 -13.99 1.92 -15.16
C VAL A 224 -14.98 2.83 -14.43
N PHE A 225 -15.01 2.79 -13.08
CA PHE A 225 -15.87 3.67 -12.29
C PHE A 225 -15.57 5.15 -12.54
N TYR A 226 -14.30 5.54 -12.60
CA TYR A 226 -13.90 6.93 -12.84
C TYR A 226 -14.14 7.38 -14.28
N CYS A 227 -14.02 6.49 -15.27
CA CYS A 227 -14.42 6.79 -16.65
C CYS A 227 -15.90 7.13 -16.73
N PHE A 228 -16.78 6.31 -16.13
CA PHE A 228 -18.22 6.61 -16.10
C PHE A 228 -18.52 7.91 -15.34
N ILE A 229 -17.90 8.12 -14.18
CA ILE A 229 -18.05 9.37 -13.43
C ILE A 229 -17.63 10.57 -14.29
N GLY A 230 -16.48 10.47 -14.97
CA GLY A 230 -15.95 11.50 -15.86
C GLY A 230 -16.95 11.86 -16.95
N CYS A 231 -17.46 10.87 -17.68
CA CYS A 231 -18.47 11.01 -18.72
C CYS A 231 -19.76 11.67 -18.22
N THR A 232 -20.27 11.27 -17.04
CA THR A 232 -21.47 11.86 -16.46
C THR A 232 -21.23 13.31 -16.03
N VAL A 233 -20.06 13.61 -15.45
CA VAL A 233 -19.71 14.97 -15.01
C VAL A 233 -19.55 15.91 -16.20
N THR A 234 -18.89 15.51 -17.28
CA THR A 234 -18.79 16.36 -18.49
C THR A 234 -20.14 16.58 -19.17
N ARG A 235 -21.04 15.58 -19.17
CA ARG A 235 -22.37 15.70 -19.81
C ARG A 235 -23.37 16.56 -19.02
N HIS A 236 -23.44 16.42 -17.70
CA HIS A 236 -24.55 16.98 -16.91
C HIS A 236 -24.16 18.09 -15.92
N PHE A 237 -22.89 18.21 -15.52
CA PHE A 237 -22.49 19.08 -14.42
C PHE A 237 -22.00 20.48 -14.83
N ASN A 238 -22.24 20.91 -16.07
CA ASN A 238 -21.98 22.29 -16.50
C ASN A 238 -22.98 23.31 -15.92
N ASN A 239 -24.13 22.88 -15.40
CA ASN A 239 -25.12 23.75 -14.75
C ASN A 239 -25.09 23.53 -13.21
N LEU A 240 -24.37 24.40 -12.49
CA LEU A 240 -23.95 24.20 -11.09
C LEU A 240 -25.06 24.46 -10.04
N ARG A 241 -25.32 23.48 -9.15
CA ARG A 241 -25.98 23.68 -7.84
C ARG A 241 -24.97 23.52 -6.68
N LYS A 242 -25.26 24.12 -5.51
CA LYS A 242 -24.40 24.05 -4.31
C LYS A 242 -24.17 22.62 -3.77
N GLU A 243 -25.09 21.67 -4.02
CA GLU A 243 -24.92 20.26 -3.65
C GLU A 243 -23.80 19.56 -4.44
N ASP A 244 -23.51 20.04 -5.64
CA ASP A 244 -22.52 19.47 -6.55
C ASP A 244 -21.08 19.76 -6.11
N GLN A 245 -20.87 20.87 -5.39
CA GLN A 245 -19.56 21.25 -4.87
C GLN A 245 -19.05 20.25 -3.82
N LYS A 246 -19.93 19.75 -2.92
CA LYS A 246 -19.57 18.74 -1.92
C LYS A 246 -19.22 17.40 -2.58
N LYS A 247 -19.99 17.00 -3.60
CA LYS A 247 -19.73 15.77 -4.38
C LYS A 247 -18.40 15.86 -5.15
N ARG A 248 -18.16 16.97 -5.86
CA ARG A 248 -16.89 17.25 -6.59
C ARG A 248 -15.68 17.20 -5.67
N ARG A 249 -15.80 17.75 -4.46
CA ARG A 249 -14.69 17.72 -3.51
C ARG A 249 -14.34 16.30 -3.06
N LEU A 250 -15.35 15.54 -2.64
CA LEU A 250 -15.12 14.15 -2.22
C LEU A 250 -14.59 13.31 -3.38
N LEU A 251 -15.08 13.56 -4.60
CA LEU A 251 -14.53 12.96 -5.80
C LEU A 251 -13.05 13.29 -5.99
N LYS A 252 -12.66 14.57 -5.89
CA LYS A 252 -11.25 14.98 -5.98
C LYS A 252 -10.36 14.25 -4.97
N ILE A 253 -10.78 14.18 -3.70
CA ILE A 253 -10.03 13.45 -2.66
C ILE A 253 -9.80 12.00 -3.09
N ILE A 254 -10.87 11.29 -3.46
CA ILE A 254 -10.77 9.85 -3.75
C ILE A 254 -10.02 9.61 -5.06
N THR A 255 -10.19 10.45 -6.09
CA THR A 255 -9.37 10.40 -7.31
C THR A 255 -7.89 10.58 -6.97
N THR A 256 -7.54 11.53 -6.11
CA THR A 256 -6.15 11.71 -5.66
C THR A 256 -5.64 10.48 -4.91
N LEU A 257 -6.44 9.87 -4.03
CA LEU A 257 -6.06 8.61 -3.35
C LEU A 257 -5.77 7.49 -4.35
N VAL A 258 -6.60 7.34 -5.39
CA VAL A 258 -6.41 6.30 -6.41
C VAL A 258 -5.17 6.56 -7.27
N VAL A 259 -4.89 7.81 -7.62
CA VAL A 259 -3.67 8.17 -8.36
C VAL A 259 -2.42 7.91 -7.52
N VAL A 260 -2.42 8.29 -6.24
CA VAL A 260 -1.30 8.03 -5.33
C VAL A 260 -1.11 6.53 -5.11
N PHE A 261 -2.20 5.79 -4.90
CA PHE A 261 -2.16 4.33 -4.82
C PHE A 261 -1.52 3.72 -6.07
N ALA A 262 -1.98 4.11 -7.25
CA ALA A 262 -1.43 3.62 -8.51
C ALA A 262 0.07 3.94 -8.64
N PHE A 263 0.46 5.20 -8.38
CA PHE A 263 1.86 5.61 -8.43
C PHE A 263 2.74 4.82 -7.45
N CYS A 264 2.29 4.63 -6.21
CA CYS A 264 3.05 3.92 -5.19
C CYS A 264 3.18 2.42 -5.47
N TRP A 265 2.11 1.77 -5.93
CA TRP A 265 2.06 0.31 -6.04
C TRP A 265 2.45 -0.24 -7.42
N THR A 266 2.34 0.55 -8.49
CA THR A 266 2.67 0.09 -9.85
C THR A 266 4.11 -0.45 -9.94
N PRO A 267 5.16 0.25 -9.46
CA PRO A 267 6.53 -0.23 -9.60
C PRO A 267 6.74 -1.59 -8.94
N PHE A 268 6.18 -1.78 -7.74
CA PHE A 268 6.26 -3.04 -7.02
C PHE A 268 5.61 -4.19 -7.80
N HIS A 269 4.39 -4.01 -8.28
CA HIS A 269 3.67 -5.06 -9.01
C HIS A 269 4.27 -5.35 -10.39
N VAL A 270 4.81 -4.34 -11.08
CA VAL A 270 5.51 -4.54 -12.35
C VAL A 270 6.78 -5.37 -12.12
N LEU A 271 7.65 -4.97 -11.21
CA LEU A 271 8.89 -5.70 -10.93
C LEU A 271 8.61 -7.13 -10.44
N LYS A 272 7.66 -7.29 -9.51
CA LYS A 272 7.26 -8.61 -8.99
C LYS A 272 6.67 -9.52 -10.08
N SER A 273 5.90 -8.95 -11.01
CA SER A 273 5.34 -9.73 -12.13
C SER A 273 6.40 -10.09 -13.15
N MET A 274 7.36 -9.19 -13.43
CA MET A 274 8.50 -9.48 -14.30
C MET A 274 9.38 -10.59 -13.72
N ASP A 275 9.67 -10.54 -12.42
CA ASP A 275 10.41 -11.58 -11.70
C ASP A 275 9.68 -12.93 -11.76
N ALA A 276 8.36 -12.92 -11.51
CA ALA A 276 7.52 -14.12 -11.66
C ALA A 276 7.52 -14.71 -13.09
N LEU A 277 7.53 -13.87 -14.13
CA LEU A 277 7.63 -14.34 -15.52
C LEU A 277 9.02 -14.88 -15.84
N SER A 278 10.08 -14.35 -15.22
CA SER A 278 11.43 -14.90 -15.32
C SER A 278 11.52 -16.31 -14.71
N TYR A 279 10.87 -16.54 -13.55
CA TYR A 279 10.76 -17.88 -12.95
C TYR A 279 10.01 -18.90 -13.81
N LEU A 280 9.15 -18.43 -14.73
CA LEU A 280 8.41 -19.27 -15.69
C LEU A 280 9.11 -19.38 -17.05
N GLU A 281 10.29 -18.79 -17.22
CA GLU A 281 11.02 -18.74 -18.49
C GLU A 281 10.22 -18.05 -19.62
N LEU A 282 9.26 -17.18 -19.26
CA LEU A 282 8.40 -16.44 -20.19
C LEU A 282 8.91 -15.02 -20.48
N ALA A 283 9.95 -14.56 -19.80
CA ALA A 283 10.58 -13.26 -19.96
C ALA A 283 12.11 -13.40 -20.04
N PRO A 284 12.83 -12.41 -20.62
CA PRO A 284 14.29 -12.49 -20.76
C PRO A 284 14.98 -12.59 -19.39
N SER A 285 15.73 -13.67 -19.19
CA SER A 285 16.49 -13.98 -17.97
C SER A 285 17.96 -13.58 -18.06
N SER A 286 18.28 -12.52 -18.83
CA SER A 286 19.66 -12.02 -18.91
C SER A 286 20.13 -11.50 -17.54
N CYS A 287 21.43 -11.67 -17.22
CA CYS A 287 22.00 -11.19 -15.95
C CYS A 287 21.70 -9.70 -15.68
N SER A 288 21.72 -8.85 -16.72
CA SER A 288 21.40 -7.43 -16.57
C SER A 288 19.95 -7.17 -16.11
N VAL A 289 18.99 -7.94 -16.63
CA VAL A 289 17.58 -7.82 -16.24
C VAL A 289 17.39 -8.30 -14.81
N LEU A 290 17.95 -9.47 -14.45
CA LEU A 290 17.78 -10.02 -13.11
C LEU A 290 18.47 -9.16 -12.04
N SER A 291 19.68 -8.64 -12.33
CA SER A 291 20.36 -7.69 -11.46
C SER A 291 19.56 -6.39 -11.29
N PHE A 292 18.99 -5.84 -12.37
CA PHE A 292 18.08 -4.68 -12.27
C PHE A 292 16.85 -4.96 -11.42
N LEU A 293 16.18 -6.11 -11.62
CA LEU A 293 15.01 -6.50 -10.84
C LEU A 293 15.35 -6.59 -9.35
N LEU A 294 16.47 -7.22 -9.01
CA LEU A 294 16.95 -7.35 -7.63
C LEU A 294 17.24 -5.97 -7.01
N LEU A 295 17.99 -5.11 -7.71
CA LEU A 295 18.36 -3.79 -7.22
C LEU A 295 17.17 -2.84 -7.08
N ALA A 296 16.19 -2.93 -7.97
CA ALA A 296 15.03 -2.04 -7.97
C ALA A 296 13.94 -2.45 -6.96
N HIS A 297 13.87 -3.74 -6.60
CA HIS A 297 12.80 -4.29 -5.76
C HIS A 297 12.69 -3.66 -4.36
N PRO A 298 13.79 -3.40 -3.61
CA PRO A 298 13.73 -2.74 -2.30
C PRO A 298 13.13 -1.33 -2.39
N TYR A 299 13.52 -0.56 -3.41
CA TYR A 299 13.02 0.81 -3.63
C TYR A 299 11.54 0.82 -4.03
N ALA A 300 11.13 -0.11 -4.89
CA ALA A 300 9.73 -0.25 -5.28
C ALA A 300 8.84 -0.69 -4.10
N THR A 301 9.32 -1.62 -3.27
CA THR A 301 8.67 -2.03 -2.03
C THR A 301 8.53 -0.84 -1.08
N CYS A 302 9.60 -0.06 -0.91
CA CYS A 302 9.57 1.13 -0.06
C CYS A 302 8.57 2.17 -0.56
N LEU A 303 8.53 2.42 -1.88
CA LEU A 303 7.56 3.33 -2.47
C LEU A 303 6.11 2.85 -2.30
N ALA A 304 5.87 1.54 -2.38
CA ALA A 304 4.56 0.96 -2.07
C ALA A 304 4.18 1.19 -0.60
N TYR A 305 5.12 1.08 0.34
CA TYR A 305 4.87 1.31 1.77
C TYR A 305 4.61 2.77 2.12
N VAL A 306 5.18 3.72 1.39
CA VAL A 306 4.88 5.16 1.52
C VAL A 306 3.38 5.44 1.36
N ASN A 307 2.65 4.65 0.57
CA ASN A 307 1.19 4.77 0.42
C ASN A 307 0.45 4.81 1.78
N SER A 308 0.88 4.00 2.75
CA SER A 308 0.23 3.90 4.05
C SER A 308 0.41 5.14 4.94
N CYS A 309 1.44 5.96 4.72
CA CYS A 309 1.62 7.21 5.47
C CYS A 309 1.15 8.45 4.70
N LEU A 310 0.91 8.37 3.38
CA LEU A 310 0.42 9.51 2.58
C LEU A 310 -1.08 9.80 2.80
N ASN A 311 -1.89 8.78 3.12
CA ASN A 311 -3.34 8.92 3.26
C ASN A 311 -3.77 10.07 4.22
N PRO A 312 -3.23 10.18 5.46
CA PRO A 312 -3.53 11.28 6.37
C PRO A 312 -3.22 12.68 5.80
N PHE A 313 -2.11 12.83 5.07
CA PHE A 313 -1.75 14.10 4.44
C PHE A 313 -2.75 14.47 3.34
N LEU A 314 -3.16 13.51 2.52
CA LEU A 314 -4.17 13.72 1.49
C LEU A 314 -5.51 14.18 2.11
N TYR A 315 -5.90 13.62 3.26
CA TYR A 315 -7.06 14.12 3.99
C TYR A 315 -6.83 15.54 4.55
N ALA A 316 -5.65 15.83 5.08
CA ALA A 316 -5.30 17.14 5.60
C ALA A 316 -5.32 18.24 4.51
N PHE A 317 -4.90 17.94 3.28
CA PHE A 317 -4.93 18.90 2.18
C PHE A 317 -6.32 19.02 1.56
N PHE A 318 -6.99 17.89 1.31
CA PHE A 318 -8.17 17.87 0.46
C PHE A 318 -9.51 17.76 1.24
N ASP A 319 -9.55 17.32 2.50
CA ASP A 319 -10.77 17.20 3.32
C ASP A 319 -10.90 18.28 4.43
N LEU A 320 -11.69 19.32 4.17
CA LEU A 320 -11.97 20.38 5.17
C LEU A 320 -12.75 19.86 6.38
N ARG A 321 -13.51 18.75 6.29
CA ARG A 321 -14.16 18.18 7.48
C ARG A 321 -13.10 17.58 8.40
N PHE A 322 -12.17 16.82 7.84
CA PHE A 322 -11.03 16.28 8.58
C PHE A 322 -10.19 17.40 9.20
N ARG A 323 -9.85 18.45 8.43
CA ARG A 323 -9.16 19.64 8.97
C ARG A 323 -9.92 20.31 10.11
N SER A 324 -11.23 20.52 9.95
CA SER A 324 -12.08 21.14 10.98
C SER A 324 -12.14 20.29 12.25
N GLN A 325 -12.19 18.96 12.11
CA GLN A 325 -12.10 18.03 13.23
C GLN A 325 -10.73 18.11 13.91
N CYS A 326 -9.62 18.07 13.15
CA CYS A 326 -8.27 18.22 13.70
C CYS A 326 -8.07 19.56 14.44
N LEU A 327 -8.51 20.68 13.85
CA LEU A 327 -8.44 22.00 14.49
C LEU A 327 -9.30 22.08 15.77
N CYS A 328 -10.44 21.38 15.79
CA CYS A 328 -11.25 21.26 17.00
C CYS A 328 -10.54 20.45 18.08
N LEU A 329 -9.77 19.42 17.71
CA LEU A 329 -8.98 18.62 18.65
C LEU A 329 -7.78 19.39 19.22
N LEU A 330 -7.15 20.22 18.40
CA LEU A 330 -6.04 21.08 18.81
C LEU A 330 -6.49 22.34 19.57
N ASN A 331 -7.79 22.49 19.87
CA ASN A 331 -8.39 23.71 20.45
C ASN A 331 -8.11 25.01 19.64
N LEU A 332 -7.68 24.90 18.38
CA LEU A 332 -7.31 26.02 17.50
C LEU A 332 -8.51 26.69 16.82
N LYS A 333 -9.74 26.27 17.10
CA LYS A 333 -10.97 26.84 16.51
C LYS A 333 -11.13 28.35 16.73
N LYS A 334 -10.53 28.91 17.79
CA LYS A 334 -10.52 30.36 18.05
C LYS A 334 -9.74 31.16 16.98
N ALA A 335 -8.74 30.58 16.33
CA ALA A 335 -7.91 31.30 15.35
C ALA A 335 -8.62 31.48 13.98
N MET A 336 -9.40 30.49 13.53
CA MET A 336 -10.01 30.52 12.18
C MET A 336 -11.33 31.29 12.11
N HIS A 337 -12.11 31.34 13.21
CA HIS A 337 -13.29 32.22 13.28
C HIS A 337 -12.89 33.71 13.37
N GLY A 338 -11.72 34.03 13.94
CA GLY A 338 -11.20 35.40 14.00
C GLY A 338 -10.76 35.96 12.65
N GLN A 339 -10.20 35.12 11.77
CA GLN A 339 -9.77 35.55 10.43
C GLN A 339 -10.93 35.76 9.45
N MET A 340 -12.04 35.02 9.59
CA MET A 340 -13.20 35.19 8.70
C MET A 340 -14.11 36.34 9.15
N SER A 341 -14.16 36.66 10.46
CA SER A 341 -14.85 37.84 10.99
C SER A 341 -14.06 39.13 10.82
N SER A 342 -12.72 39.09 10.84
CA SER A 342 -11.88 40.26 10.55
C SER A 342 -11.98 40.67 9.07
N LEU A 343 -12.10 39.71 8.16
CA LEU A 343 -12.27 39.98 6.73
C LEU A 343 -13.68 40.52 6.43
N SER A 344 -14.73 39.98 7.05
CA SER A 344 -16.10 40.47 6.84
C SER A 344 -16.34 41.86 7.45
N SER A 345 -15.70 42.16 8.58
CA SER A 345 -15.79 43.49 9.22
C SER A 345 -14.97 44.55 8.49
N GLN A 346 -13.86 44.18 7.82
CA GLN A 346 -13.16 45.08 6.91
C GLN A 346 -13.99 45.37 5.64
N THR A 347 -14.59 44.35 5.01
CA THR A 347 -15.43 44.57 3.82
C THR A 347 -16.66 45.43 4.11
N GLN A 348 -17.32 45.24 5.27
CA GLN A 348 -18.47 46.06 5.69
C GLN A 348 -18.09 47.50 6.04
N LYS A 349 -16.90 47.75 6.60
CA LYS A 349 -16.42 49.11 6.85
C LYS A 349 -16.10 49.87 5.56
N THR A 350 -15.53 49.19 4.56
CA THR A 350 -15.21 49.80 3.26
C THR A 350 -16.46 50.13 2.44
N GLU A 351 -17.50 49.27 2.49
CA GLU A 351 -18.79 49.56 1.84
C GLU A 351 -19.54 50.73 2.49
N ALA A 352 -19.57 50.78 3.83
CA ALA A 352 -20.22 51.87 4.57
C ALA A 352 -19.52 53.24 4.37
N GLN A 353 -18.19 53.27 4.24
CA GLN A 353 -17.45 54.49 3.94
C GLN A 353 -17.65 54.98 2.48
N SER A 354 -17.83 54.06 1.52
CA SER A 354 -18.11 54.46 0.12
C SER A 354 -19.52 55.03 -0.08
N LEU A 355 -20.49 54.61 0.73
CA LEU A 355 -21.87 55.10 0.71
C LEU A 355 -22.02 56.47 1.39
N ALA A 356 -21.20 56.77 2.41
CA ALA A 356 -21.23 58.06 3.11
C ALA A 356 -20.57 59.22 2.34
N THR A 357 -19.84 58.93 1.25
CA THR A 357 -19.14 59.96 0.43
C THR A 357 -19.93 60.34 -0.83
N LYS A 358 -21.16 59.83 -0.99
CA LYS A 358 -22.06 60.07 -2.14
C LYS A 358 -23.30 60.92 -1.80
N VAL A 359 -23.32 61.55 -0.63
CA VAL A 359 -24.26 62.61 -0.26
C VAL A 359 -23.44 63.88 -0.07
#